data_AF-C8PN52-F1
#
_entry.id   AF-C8PN52-F1
#
_cell.length_a   1.000
_cell.length_b   1.000
_cell.length_c   1.000
_cell.angle_alpha   90.00
_cell.angle_beta   90.00
_cell.angle_gamma   90.00
#
_symmetry.space_group_name_H-M   'P 1'
#
loop_
_entity.id
_entity.type
_entity.pdbx_description
1 polymer ?
#
loop_
_entity_poly.entity_id
_entity_poly.type
_entity_poly.pdbx_seq_one_letter_code
_entity_poly.pdbx_strand_id
1 'polypeptide(L)' 'MRADYDFSNGIKNPYADKLKKQITIRLDDEVVNYFKNMAEETGMPYQNIINYYLKDCVKERRHLEVAFPK' A
#
# COMPACT_ATOMS: atom_id res chain seq x y z
N MET A 1 0.96 13.29 -32.30
CA MET A 1 1.81 13.56 -31.11
C MET A 1 3.01 14.39 -31.57
N ARG A 2 3.48 15.35 -30.77
CA ARG A 2 4.71 16.10 -31.08
C ARG A 2 5.94 15.21 -30.83
N ALA A 3 6.99 15.44 -31.60
CA ALA A 3 8.25 14.70 -31.51
C ALA A 3 8.99 14.98 -30.21
N ASP A 4 8.97 16.23 -29.73
CA ASP A 4 9.65 16.64 -28.50
C ASP A 4 8.85 17.65 -27.69
N TYR A 5 9.04 17.61 -26.37
CA TYR A 5 8.50 18.53 -25.40
C TYR A 5 9.63 19.08 -24.54
N ASP A 6 9.72 20.41 -24.47
CA ASP A 6 10.69 21.11 -23.62
C ASP A 6 10.12 21.27 -22.19
N PHE A 7 10.83 20.70 -21.21
CA PHE A 7 10.47 20.72 -19.79
C PHE A 7 11.43 21.58 -18.96
N SER A 8 12.23 22.44 -19.59
CA SER A 8 13.19 23.32 -18.91
C SER A 8 12.56 24.22 -17.82
N ASN A 9 11.27 24.55 -17.95
CA ASN A 9 10.48 25.30 -16.95
C ASN A 9 9.52 24.42 -16.13
N GLY A 10 9.72 23.10 -16.11
CA GLY A 10 8.83 22.15 -15.43
C GLY A 10 8.94 22.20 -13.91
N ILE A 11 7.78 22.22 -13.22
CA ILE A 11 7.71 22.12 -11.75
C ILE A 11 7.65 20.64 -11.36
N LYS A 12 8.43 20.21 -10.36
CA LYS A 12 8.39 18.84 -9.84
C LYS A 12 6.98 18.50 -9.36
N ASN A 13 6.45 17.39 -9.82
CA ASN A 13 5.13 16.91 -9.39
C ASN A 13 5.16 16.65 -7.87
N PRO A 14 4.34 17.37 -7.05
CA PRO A 14 4.31 17.21 -5.60
C PRO A 14 3.79 15.82 -5.14
N TYR A 15 3.24 15.03 -6.06
CA TYR A 15 2.79 13.66 -5.82
C TYR A 15 3.84 12.60 -6.17
N ALA A 16 4.97 12.99 -6.79
CA ALA A 16 6.02 12.04 -7.18
C ALA A 16 6.61 11.31 -5.97
N ASP A 17 6.72 11.98 -4.82
CA ASP A 17 7.28 11.40 -3.60
C ASP A 17 6.26 10.51 -2.85
N LYS A 18 4.99 10.53 -3.27
CA LYS A 18 3.89 9.72 -2.69
C LYS A 18 3.60 8.45 -3.49
N LEU A 19 4.46 8.11 -4.45
CA LEU A 19 4.30 6.91 -5.26
C LEU A 19 4.41 5.67 -4.36
N LYS A 20 3.47 4.73 -4.56
CA LYS A 20 3.51 3.43 -3.89
C LYS A 20 4.76 2.69 -4.33
N LYS A 21 5.52 2.15 -3.36
CA LYS A 21 6.62 1.24 -3.67
C LYS A 21 6.02 -0.14 -3.95
N GLN A 22 6.34 -0.70 -5.11
CA GLN A 22 5.97 -2.07 -5.45
C GLN A 22 6.90 -3.04 -4.72
N ILE A 23 6.35 -3.87 -3.86
CA ILE A 23 7.09 -4.89 -3.10
C ILE A 23 6.33 -6.21 -3.16
N THR A 24 7.07 -7.33 -3.10
CA THR A 24 6.49 -8.67 -2.94
C THR A 24 6.53 -9.03 -1.45
N ILE A 25 5.37 -9.26 -0.85
CA ILE A 25 5.25 -9.72 0.54
C ILE A 25 4.62 -11.12 0.51
N ARG A 26 5.17 -12.04 1.30
CA ARG A 26 4.55 -13.34 1.53
C ARG A 26 3.54 -13.18 2.67
N LEU A 27 2.30 -13.55 2.42
CA LEU A 27 1.21 -13.51 3.38
C LEU A 27 0.64 -14.93 3.53
N ASP A 28 0.19 -15.26 4.73
CA ASP A 28 -0.50 -16.52 4.99
C ASP A 28 -1.85 -16.54 4.27
N ASP A 29 -2.30 -17.73 3.87
CA ASP A 29 -3.53 -17.90 3.08
C ASP A 29 -4.76 -17.37 3.83
N GLU A 30 -4.82 -17.58 5.15
CA GLU A 30 -5.87 -17.06 6.01
C GLU A 30 -5.98 -15.53 5.95
N VAL A 31 -4.83 -14.83 6.00
CA VAL A 31 -4.77 -13.37 5.93
C VAL A 31 -5.28 -12.89 4.57
N VAL A 32 -4.85 -13.55 3.48
CA VAL A 32 -5.29 -13.20 2.13
C VAL A 32 -6.81 -13.39 1.97
N ASN A 33 -7.35 -14.51 2.45
CA ASN A 33 -8.77 -14.81 2.35
C ASN A 33 -9.62 -13.83 3.18
N TYR A 34 -9.17 -13.46 4.39
CA TYR A 34 -9.83 -12.45 5.21
C TYR A 34 -10.01 -11.12 4.47
N PHE A 35 -8.94 -10.59 3.87
CA PHE A 35 -9.00 -9.32 3.14
C PHE A 35 -9.72 -9.43 1.79
N LYS A 36 -9.77 -10.61 1.16
CA LYS A 36 -10.60 -10.84 -0.04
C LYS A 36 -12.08 -10.77 0.28
N ASN A 37 -12.53 -11.40 1.37
CA ASN A 37 -13.94 -11.31 1.78
C ASN A 37 -14.33 -9.85 2.09
N MET A 38 -13.46 -9.12 2.79
CA MET A 38 -13.67 -7.69 3.04
C MET A 38 -13.69 -6.85 1.75
N ALA A 39 -12.92 -7.24 0.74
CA ALA A 39 -12.95 -6.59 -0.57
C ALA A 39 -14.29 -6.77 -1.30
N GLU A 40 -14.92 -7.94 -1.17
CA GLU A 40 -16.25 -8.19 -1.74
C GLU A 40 -17.32 -7.31 -1.08
N GLU A 41 -17.25 -7.11 0.23
CA GLU A 41 -18.20 -6.27 0.98
C GLU A 41 -18.00 -4.76 0.72
N THR A 42 -16.75 -4.31 0.65
CA THR A 42 -16.41 -2.88 0.54
C THR A 42 -16.30 -2.39 -0.90
N GLY A 43 -16.21 -3.30 -1.88
CA GLY A 43 -15.94 -2.99 -3.28
C GLY A 43 -14.52 -2.47 -3.56
N MET A 44 -13.62 -2.53 -2.58
CA MET A 44 -12.24 -2.07 -2.70
C MET A 44 -11.29 -3.26 -2.90
N PRO A 45 -10.27 -3.18 -3.79
CA PRO A 45 -9.29 -4.25 -3.93
C PRO A 45 -8.61 -4.61 -2.60
N TYR A 46 -8.49 -5.91 -2.29
CA TYR A 46 -7.92 -6.40 -1.03
C TYR A 46 -6.49 -5.86 -0.77
N GLN A 47 -5.68 -5.64 -1.83
CA GLN A 47 -4.34 -5.06 -1.67
C GLN A 47 -4.39 -3.61 -1.15
N ASN A 48 -5.39 -2.83 -1.54
CA ASN A 48 -5.57 -1.48 -1.03
C ASN A 48 -5.99 -1.52 0.43
N ILE A 49 -6.91 -2.41 0.79
CA ILE A 49 -7.37 -2.61 2.17
C ILE A 49 -6.19 -2.96 3.08
N ILE A 50 -5.38 -3.96 2.69
CA ILE A 50 -4.15 -4.33 3.42
C ILE A 50 -3.26 -3.10 3.63
N ASN A 51 -3.02 -2.33 2.58
CA ASN A 51 -2.19 -1.13 2.67
C ASN A 51 -2.80 -0.06 3.61
N TYR A 52 -4.12 0.09 3.66
CA TYR A 52 -4.77 1.01 4.60
C TYR A 52 -4.62 0.55 6.05
N TYR A 53 -4.76 -0.74 6.32
CA TYR A 53 -4.52 -1.30 7.66
C TYR A 53 -3.06 -1.13 8.11
N LEU A 54 -2.10 -1.35 7.21
CA LEU A 54 -0.69 -1.09 7.50
C LEU A 54 -0.43 0.40 7.78
N LYS A 55 -1.09 1.30 7.04
CA LYS A 55 -0.99 2.74 7.27
C LYS A 55 -1.58 3.15 8.62
N ASP A 56 -2.70 2.55 9.01
CA ASP A 56 -3.30 2.74 10.34
C ASP A 56 -2.35 2.27 11.45
N CYS A 57 -1.77 1.08 11.29
CA CYS A 57 -0.76 0.54 12.21
C CYS A 57 0.43 1.51 12.41
N VAL A 58 0.94 2.11 11.33
CA VAL A 58 2.01 3.13 11.37
C VAL A 58 1.55 4.40 12.09
N LYS A 59 0.33 4.87 11.81
CA LYS A 59 -0.23 6.08 12.42
C LYS A 59 -0.38 5.92 13.94
N GLU A 60 -0.90 4.78 14.36
CA GLU A 60 -1.11 4.42 15.77
C GLU A 60 0.18 3.96 16.47
N ARG A 61 1.32 3.93 15.74
CA ARG A 61 2.62 3.45 16.24
C ARG A 61 2.54 2.11 16.97
N ARG A 62 1.74 1.19 16.45
CA ARG A 62 1.61 -0.14 17.05
C ARG A 62 2.93 -0.89 16.92
N HIS A 63 3.39 -1.42 18.04
CA HIS A 63 4.57 -2.26 18.09
C HIS A 63 4.16 -3.73 18.22
N LEU A 64 4.95 -4.61 17.62
CA LEU A 64 4.71 -6.04 17.66
C LEU A 64 4.99 -6.56 19.07
N GLU A 65 3.94 -6.88 19.83
CA GLU A 65 4.06 -7.52 21.15
C GLU A 65 3.90 -9.04 21.02
N VAL A 66 4.65 -9.67 20.11
CA VAL A 66 4.60 -11.12 19.93
C VAL A 66 5.82 -11.74 20.61
N ALA A 67 5.59 -12.40 21.74
CA ALA A 67 6.56 -13.30 22.33
C ALA A 67 6.54 -14.60 21.51
N PHE A 68 7.53 -14.81 20.65
CA PHE A 68 7.70 -16.11 20.01
C PHE A 68 8.16 -17.12 21.08
N PRO A 69 7.41 -18.19 21.37
CA PRO A 69 7.93 -19.27 22.19
C PRO A 69 9.16 -19.87 21.48
N LYS A 70 10.26 -20.02 22.22
CA LYS A 70 11.49 -20.66 21.77
C LYS A 70 11.30 -22.15 21.48
#